data_AF-A0A959MH28-F1
#
_entry.id   AF-A0A959MH28-F1
#
_cell.length_a   1.000
_cell.length_b   1.000
_cell.length_c   1.000
_cell.angle_alpha   90.00
_cell.angle_beta   90.00
_cell.angle_gamma   90.00
#
_symmetry.space_group_name_H-M   'P 1'
#
loop_
_entity.id
_entity.type
_entity.pdbx_description
1 polymer ?
#
loop_
_entity_poly.entity_id
_entity_poly.type
_entity_poly.pdbx_seq_one_letter_code
_entity_poly.pdbx_strand_id
1 'polypeptide(L)'
;MSNTFKSQAQPNLSAIREFLFADLPLAEWKPRDGIAAKVEPWTSFERANEALTEGNREEAVEALEGVARSIEFESRQILQAWHALRELGVQPPAEIAKQVYGVVLEVHLNEGLDILAAYGDHSARYLNYSGKLIVWEGANAVVDSYIDELLRASQGIMEQIGPWEGDRPAPPPKNSARINILTPLGLHFGEGELNTLSTDQMGGPIIGAGARLMGQLIRSAQEGG
;
A
#
# COMPACT_ATOMS: atom_id res chain seq x y z
N MET A 1 23.19 -33.89 14.87
CA MET A 1 23.28 -32.43 14.63
C MET A 1 21.86 -31.90 14.59
N SER A 2 21.43 -31.23 15.65
CA SER A 2 20.06 -30.70 15.76
C SER A 2 19.96 -29.37 15.04
N ASN A 3 19.12 -29.29 14.01
CA ASN A 3 18.71 -28.01 13.45
C ASN A 3 17.59 -27.45 14.31
N THR A 4 17.93 -26.42 15.10
CA THR A 4 16.97 -25.63 15.86
C THR A 4 16.20 -24.75 14.87
N PHE A 5 14.97 -25.14 14.53
CA PHE A 5 14.00 -24.20 13.96
C PHE A 5 13.67 -23.17 15.04
N LYS A 6 14.22 -21.96 14.92
CA LYS A 6 13.67 -20.81 15.64
C LYS A 6 12.30 -20.55 15.03
N SER A 7 11.26 -20.85 15.78
CA SER A 7 9.91 -20.33 15.55
C SER A 7 10.02 -18.80 15.50
N GLN A 8 10.05 -18.22 14.30
CA GLN A 8 9.73 -16.80 14.15
C GLN A 8 8.25 -16.69 14.51
N ALA A 9 7.93 -15.81 15.46
CA ALA A 9 6.54 -15.52 15.83
C ALA A 9 5.74 -15.29 14.55
N GLN A 10 4.54 -15.87 14.46
CA GLN A 10 3.61 -15.58 13.37
C GLN A 10 3.57 -14.06 13.19
N PRO A 11 3.80 -13.55 11.97
CA PRO A 11 3.80 -12.12 11.77
C PRO A 11 2.42 -11.58 12.19
N ASN A 12 2.43 -10.54 13.03
CA ASN A 12 1.20 -9.90 13.47
C ASN A 12 0.50 -9.33 12.24
N LEU A 13 -0.62 -9.94 11.82
CA LEU A 13 -1.39 -9.55 10.62
C LEU A 13 -1.80 -8.08 10.68
N SER A 14 -2.12 -7.60 11.89
CA SER A 14 -2.40 -6.18 12.13
C SER A 14 -1.18 -5.35 11.75
N ALA A 15 0.01 -5.70 12.22
CA ALA A 15 1.22 -4.93 11.92
C ALA A 15 1.53 -4.92 10.41
N ILE A 16 1.43 -6.06 9.71
CA ILE A 16 1.66 -6.08 8.26
C ILE A 16 0.67 -5.17 7.54
N ARG A 17 -0.62 -5.26 7.89
CA ARG A 17 -1.68 -4.46 7.27
C ARG A 17 -1.36 -2.98 7.32
N GLU A 18 -0.93 -2.46 8.48
CA GLU A 18 -0.68 -1.02 8.64
C GLU A 18 0.42 -0.51 7.68
N PHE A 19 1.44 -1.31 7.36
CA PHE A 19 2.50 -0.92 6.42
C PHE A 19 2.08 -0.91 4.94
N LEU A 20 0.90 -1.42 4.59
CA LEU A 20 0.45 -1.49 3.18
C LEU A 20 -0.14 -0.16 2.68
N PHE A 21 -0.56 0.72 3.59
CA PHE A 21 -1.28 1.94 3.23
C PHE A 21 -0.38 3.17 3.08
N ALA A 22 0.86 3.09 3.57
CA ALA A 22 1.82 4.21 3.57
C ALA A 22 1.23 5.47 4.23
N ASP A 23 0.57 5.27 5.36
CA ASP A 23 -0.10 6.29 6.16
C ASP A 23 0.28 6.20 7.65
N LEU A 24 1.50 5.73 7.92
CA LEU A 24 2.00 5.64 9.29
C LEU A 24 2.46 7.02 9.78
N PRO A 25 2.41 7.29 11.10
CA PRO A 25 3.12 8.42 11.67
C PRO A 25 4.60 8.37 11.24
N LEU A 26 5.17 9.53 10.89
CA LEU A 26 6.54 9.59 10.36
C LEU A 26 7.58 8.93 11.29
N ALA A 27 7.40 9.05 12.62
CA ALA A 27 8.25 8.42 13.63
C ALA A 27 8.20 6.86 13.62
N GLU A 28 7.17 6.28 13.03
CA GLU A 28 6.95 4.83 12.89
C GLU A 28 7.38 4.31 11.52
N TRP A 29 7.54 5.18 10.52
CA TRP A 29 8.02 4.83 9.19
C TRP A 29 9.54 4.65 9.16
N LYS A 30 9.98 3.43 9.42
CA LYS A 30 11.41 3.07 9.54
C LYS A 30 11.80 1.97 8.55
N PRO A 31 13.10 1.92 8.14
CA PRO A 31 13.60 0.82 7.34
C PRO A 31 13.39 -0.51 8.07
N ARG A 32 13.22 -1.58 7.29
CA ARG A 32 13.24 -2.95 7.85
C ARG A 32 14.62 -3.28 8.40
N ASP A 33 14.65 -4.17 9.39
CA ASP A 33 15.89 -4.71 9.95
C ASP A 33 16.83 -5.20 8.83
N GLY A 34 18.07 -4.71 8.84
CA GLY A 34 19.09 -5.05 7.84
C GLY A 34 19.23 -4.07 6.68
N ILE A 35 18.32 -3.09 6.52
CA ILE A 35 18.52 -1.94 5.63
C ILE A 35 19.15 -0.81 6.46
N ALA A 36 20.25 -0.24 5.97
CA ALA A 36 20.89 0.89 6.64
C ALA A 36 20.02 2.15 6.50
N ALA A 37 19.70 2.80 7.63
CA ALA A 37 19.03 4.11 7.65
C ALA A 37 19.78 5.20 6.84
N LYS A 38 21.07 4.98 6.59
CA LYS A 38 21.98 5.88 5.84
C LYS A 38 21.87 5.78 4.31
N VAL A 39 20.76 5.26 3.79
CA VAL A 39 20.50 5.13 2.35
C VAL A 39 19.15 5.80 2.07
N GLU A 40 19.04 6.51 0.94
CA GLU A 40 17.76 7.09 0.53
C GLU A 40 16.70 6.01 0.24
N PRO A 41 15.40 6.29 0.46
CA PRO A 41 14.84 7.53 1.01
C PRO A 41 14.86 7.60 2.56
N TRP A 42 15.44 6.61 3.24
CA TRP A 42 15.40 6.51 4.71
C TRP A 42 16.13 7.66 5.40
N THR A 43 17.23 8.13 4.82
CA THR A 43 17.94 9.32 5.31
C THR A 43 17.07 10.58 5.24
N SER A 44 16.30 10.75 4.16
CA SER A 44 15.35 11.86 4.05
C SER A 44 14.20 11.78 5.06
N PHE A 45 13.66 10.57 5.30
CA PHE A 45 12.63 10.37 6.33
C PHE A 45 13.15 10.62 7.76
N GLU A 46 14.37 10.16 8.07
CA GLU A 46 15.03 10.38 9.36
C GLU A 46 15.27 11.88 9.58
N ARG A 47 15.83 12.58 8.59
CA ARG A 47 16.02 14.04 8.62
C ARG A 47 14.71 14.79 8.83
N ALA A 48 13.64 14.40 8.13
CA ALA A 48 12.33 15.02 8.30
C ALA A 48 11.80 14.83 9.73
N ASN A 49 11.94 13.64 10.31
CA ASN A 49 11.50 13.35 11.67
C ASN A 49 12.30 14.12 12.74
N GLU A 50 13.62 14.23 12.56
CA GLU A 50 14.49 15.04 13.41
C GLU A 50 14.12 16.52 13.34
N ALA A 51 13.97 17.07 12.14
CA ALA A 51 13.58 18.45 11.92
C ALA A 51 12.23 18.78 12.58
N LEU A 52 11.23 17.89 12.48
CA LEU A 52 9.95 18.07 13.19
C LEU A 52 10.09 18.04 14.71
N THR A 53 10.97 17.19 15.24
CA THR A 53 11.26 17.12 16.69
C THR A 53 11.90 18.42 17.19
N GLU A 54 12.70 19.07 16.35
CA GLU A 54 13.34 20.35 16.63
C GLU A 54 12.46 21.56 16.32
N GLY A 55 11.26 21.35 15.77
CA GLY A 55 10.34 22.41 15.36
C GLY A 55 10.70 23.09 14.03
N ASN A 56 11.66 22.54 13.27
CA ASN A 56 12.04 23.02 11.95
C ASN A 56 11.12 22.44 10.86
N ARG A 57 9.91 22.99 10.73
CA ARG A 57 8.94 22.56 9.71
C ARG A 57 9.46 22.72 8.28
N GLU A 58 10.25 23.75 8.00
CA GLU A 58 10.73 24.03 6.63
C GLU A 58 11.67 22.93 6.13
N GLU A 59 12.63 22.53 6.95
CA GLU A 59 13.55 21.43 6.62
C GLU A 59 12.83 20.08 6.49
N ALA A 60 11.83 19.82 7.34
CA ALA A 60 11.02 18.62 7.23
C ALA A 60 10.25 18.57 5.89
N VAL A 61 9.63 19.68 5.48
CA VAL A 61 8.94 19.77 4.19
C VAL A 61 9.90 19.56 3.03
N GLU A 62 11.07 20.21 3.04
CA GLU A 62 12.08 20.06 1.98
C GLU A 62 12.52 18.60 1.82
N ALA A 63 12.79 17.91 2.94
CA ALA A 63 13.19 16.52 2.94
C ALA A 63 12.11 15.60 2.38
N LEU A 64 10.86 15.79 2.79
CA LEU A 64 9.73 15.00 2.32
C LEU A 64 9.39 15.28 0.84
N GLU A 65 9.48 16.54 0.39
CA GLU A 65 9.29 16.88 -1.03
C GLU A 65 10.32 16.19 -1.94
N GLY A 66 11.57 16.07 -1.48
CA GLY A 66 12.61 15.33 -2.18
C GLY A 66 12.23 13.86 -2.44
N VAL A 67 11.63 13.20 -1.44
CA VAL A 67 11.11 11.83 -1.59
C VAL A 67 9.86 11.79 -2.47
N ALA A 68 8.90 12.68 -2.20
CA ALA A 68 7.58 12.69 -2.83
C ALA A 68 7.60 12.98 -4.34
N ARG A 69 8.66 13.66 -4.82
CA ARG A 69 8.85 14.02 -6.24
C ARG A 69 9.81 13.08 -6.99
N SER A 70 10.40 12.11 -6.31
CA SER A 70 11.32 11.16 -6.94
C SER A 70 10.55 10.14 -7.80
N ILE A 71 11.16 9.74 -8.91
CA ILE A 71 10.70 8.64 -9.76
C ILE A 71 11.45 7.32 -9.47
N GLU A 72 12.45 7.36 -8.60
CA GLU A 72 13.34 6.22 -8.32
C GLU A 72 12.92 5.43 -7.06
N PHE A 73 12.04 6.01 -6.23
CA PHE A 73 11.62 5.41 -4.97
C PHE A 73 10.37 4.53 -5.13
N GLU A 74 10.22 3.58 -4.22
CA GLU A 74 9.05 2.72 -4.16
C GLU A 74 7.78 3.56 -4.00
N SER A 75 6.69 3.11 -4.61
CA SER A 75 5.40 3.81 -4.57
C SER A 75 4.93 4.06 -3.14
N ARG A 76 5.16 3.12 -2.21
CA ARG A 76 4.84 3.30 -0.79
C ARG A 76 5.67 4.38 -0.12
N GLN A 77 6.94 4.54 -0.50
CA GLN A 77 7.80 5.60 0.04
C GLN A 77 7.32 6.97 -0.46
N ILE A 78 6.94 7.06 -1.75
CA ILE A 78 6.36 8.29 -2.32
C ILE A 78 5.03 8.63 -1.62
N LEU A 79 4.14 7.64 -1.44
CA LEU A 79 2.86 7.83 -0.75
C LEU A 79 3.02 8.25 0.70
N GLN A 80 3.98 7.66 1.43
CA GLN A 80 4.28 8.01 2.82
C GLN A 80 4.79 9.46 2.93
N ALA A 81 5.63 9.90 2.00
CA ALA A 81 6.09 11.27 1.96
C ALA A 81 4.93 12.25 1.73
N TRP A 82 4.02 11.93 0.79
CA TRP A 82 2.81 12.72 0.60
C TRP A 82 1.89 12.72 1.82
N HIS A 83 1.76 11.59 2.52
CA HIS A 83 1.00 11.53 3.77
C HIS A 83 1.55 12.51 4.80
N ALA A 84 2.84 12.44 5.10
CA ALA A 84 3.48 13.36 6.04
C ALA A 84 3.39 14.83 5.58
N LEU A 85 3.55 15.12 4.28
CA LEU A 85 3.39 16.47 3.73
C LEU A 85 1.98 17.03 3.97
N ARG A 86 0.93 16.21 3.80
CA ARG A 86 -0.46 16.62 4.06
C ARG A 86 -0.71 16.91 5.53
N GLU A 87 -0.13 16.13 6.45
CA GLU A 87 -0.18 16.42 7.88
C GLU A 87 0.46 17.77 8.22
N LEU A 88 1.49 18.16 7.45
CA LEU A 88 2.13 19.47 7.56
C LEU A 88 1.36 20.58 6.81
N GLY A 89 0.23 20.28 6.15
CA GLY A 89 -0.58 21.23 5.39
C GLY A 89 -0.08 21.50 3.96
N VAL A 90 0.86 20.70 3.45
CA VAL A 90 1.34 20.78 2.06
C VAL A 90 0.53 19.81 1.20
N GLN A 91 -0.16 20.35 0.19
CA GLN A 91 -0.99 19.57 -0.73
C GLN A 91 -0.19 19.13 -1.97
N PRO A 92 -0.50 17.95 -2.55
CA PRO A 92 0.10 17.55 -3.81
C PRO A 92 -0.31 18.49 -4.96
N PRO A 93 0.56 18.67 -5.98
CA PRO A 93 0.18 19.31 -7.24
C PRO A 93 -1.05 18.64 -7.86
N ALA A 94 -1.93 19.43 -8.48
CA ALA A 94 -3.19 18.95 -9.03
C ALA A 94 -3.00 17.85 -10.10
N GLU A 95 -1.88 17.89 -10.82
CA GLU A 95 -1.52 16.97 -11.89
C GLU A 95 -1.30 15.54 -11.38
N ILE A 96 -0.85 15.38 -10.13
CA ILE A 96 -0.55 14.08 -9.53
C ILE A 96 -1.48 13.73 -8.37
N ALA A 97 -2.27 14.69 -7.87
CA ALA A 97 -3.10 14.54 -6.68
C ALA A 97 -3.94 13.25 -6.70
N LYS A 98 -4.56 12.95 -7.86
CA LYS A 98 -5.41 11.77 -8.07
C LYS A 98 -4.74 10.64 -8.85
N GLN A 99 -3.43 10.69 -9.04
CA GLN A 99 -2.70 9.60 -9.66
C GLN A 99 -2.66 8.41 -8.71
N VAL A 100 -3.01 7.22 -9.20
CA VAL A 100 -3.01 5.99 -8.42
C VAL A 100 -1.57 5.44 -8.34
N TYR A 101 -1.04 5.40 -7.11
CA TYR A 101 0.28 4.80 -6.82
C TYR A 101 0.15 3.41 -6.20
N GLY A 102 -1.02 3.06 -5.68
CA GLY A 102 -1.27 1.72 -5.16
C GLY A 102 -2.74 1.44 -4.88
N VAL A 103 -3.04 0.17 -4.72
CA VAL A 103 -4.36 -0.34 -4.37
C VAL A 103 -4.20 -1.40 -3.29
N VAL A 104 -5.01 -1.31 -2.23
CA VAL A 104 -5.12 -2.33 -1.18
C VAL A 104 -6.55 -2.86 -1.16
N LEU A 105 -6.73 -4.11 -1.58
CA LEU A 105 -8.00 -4.82 -1.49
C LEU A 105 -8.04 -5.64 -0.21
N GLU A 106 -9.05 -5.36 0.61
CA GLU A 106 -9.35 -6.13 1.82
C GLU A 106 -10.62 -6.95 1.54
N VAL A 107 -10.56 -8.27 1.64
CA VAL A 107 -11.71 -9.16 1.43
C VAL A 107 -11.89 -10.03 2.66
N HIS A 108 -12.99 -9.81 3.39
CA HIS A 108 -13.25 -10.54 4.62
C HIS A 108 -14.19 -11.72 4.35
N LEU A 109 -13.62 -12.90 4.19
CA LEU A 109 -14.35 -14.14 3.99
C LEU A 109 -14.78 -14.76 5.33
N ASN A 110 -15.43 -15.92 5.31
CA ASN A 110 -15.87 -16.58 6.54
C ASN A 110 -14.68 -17.02 7.41
N GLU A 111 -13.60 -17.42 6.75
CA GLU A 111 -12.35 -17.95 7.31
C GLU A 111 -11.46 -16.84 7.88
N GLY A 112 -11.57 -15.62 7.36
CA GLY A 112 -10.85 -14.45 7.82
C GLY A 112 -10.57 -13.44 6.71
N LEU A 113 -9.64 -12.54 7.00
CA LEU A 113 -9.29 -11.43 6.11
C LEU A 113 -8.17 -11.82 5.16
N ASP A 114 -8.43 -11.68 3.87
CA ASP A 114 -7.41 -11.67 2.83
C ASP A 114 -7.10 -10.21 2.46
N ILE A 115 -5.82 -9.90 2.24
CA ILE A 115 -5.35 -8.58 1.82
C ILE A 115 -4.44 -8.72 0.61
N LEU A 116 -4.80 -8.05 -0.48
CA LEU A 116 -3.96 -7.90 -1.66
C LEU A 116 -3.55 -6.43 -1.77
N ALA A 117 -2.26 -6.16 -1.89
CA ALA A 117 -1.74 -4.84 -2.17
C ALA A 117 -0.86 -4.86 -3.43
N ALA A 118 -1.06 -3.90 -4.32
CA ALA A 118 -0.28 -3.74 -5.55
C ALA A 118 0.06 -2.27 -5.76
N TYR A 119 1.24 -2.00 -6.31
CA TYR A 119 1.78 -0.64 -6.40
C TYR A 119 2.37 -0.35 -7.78
N GLY A 120 2.50 0.95 -8.11
CA GLY A 120 2.96 1.43 -9.41
C GLY A 120 4.42 1.11 -9.75
N ASP A 121 5.21 0.66 -8.77
CA ASP A 121 6.57 0.14 -8.93
C ASP A 121 6.61 -1.37 -9.23
N HIS A 122 5.48 -1.95 -9.64
CA HIS A 122 5.29 -3.38 -9.93
C HIS A 122 5.56 -4.34 -8.78
N SER A 123 5.57 -3.82 -7.56
CA SER A 123 5.64 -4.63 -6.37
C SER A 123 4.23 -5.00 -5.86
N ALA A 124 4.08 -6.18 -5.25
CA ALA A 124 2.80 -6.63 -4.69
C ALA A 124 2.98 -7.45 -3.42
N ARG A 125 1.94 -7.48 -2.58
CA ARG A 125 1.87 -8.32 -1.38
C ARG A 125 0.51 -8.98 -1.31
N TYR A 126 0.50 -10.26 -0.94
CA TYR A 126 -0.73 -10.98 -0.67
C TYR A 126 -0.63 -11.67 0.67
N LEU A 127 -1.55 -11.34 1.58
CA LEU A 127 -1.69 -11.92 2.90
C LEU A 127 -3.02 -12.66 2.95
N ASN A 128 -3.00 -13.97 3.17
CA ASN A 128 -4.23 -14.73 3.35
C ASN A 128 -4.65 -14.83 4.82
N TYR A 129 -5.89 -15.25 5.05
CA TYR A 129 -6.48 -15.43 6.38
C TYR A 129 -5.68 -16.36 7.30
N SER A 130 -4.92 -17.30 6.73
CA SER A 130 -4.06 -18.23 7.50
C SER A 130 -2.73 -17.60 7.95
N GLY A 131 -2.45 -16.37 7.53
CA GLY A 131 -1.22 -15.63 7.81
C GLY A 131 -0.06 -15.94 6.88
N LYS A 132 -0.31 -16.62 5.74
CA LYS A 132 0.69 -16.80 4.69
C LYS A 132 0.85 -15.48 3.93
N LEU A 133 2.08 -14.98 3.90
CA LEU A 133 2.46 -13.79 3.15
C LEU A 133 3.22 -14.18 1.88
N ILE A 134 2.80 -13.61 0.74
CA ILE A 134 3.57 -13.53 -0.49
C ILE A 134 4.08 -12.11 -0.61
N VAL A 135 5.39 -11.95 -0.80
CA VAL A 135 6.04 -10.68 -1.13
C VAL A 135 6.57 -10.80 -2.55
N TRP A 136 6.14 -9.90 -3.43
CA TRP A 136 6.52 -9.86 -4.83
C TRP A 136 7.28 -8.56 -5.13
N GLU A 137 8.54 -8.68 -5.53
CA GLU A 137 9.46 -7.56 -5.82
C GLU A 137 10.28 -7.81 -7.11
N GLY A 138 9.97 -8.87 -7.85
CA GLY A 138 10.72 -9.27 -9.06
C GLY A 138 10.03 -8.82 -10.35
N ALA A 139 10.83 -8.42 -11.35
CA ALA A 139 10.33 -8.10 -12.68
C ALA A 139 9.76 -9.36 -13.36
N ASN A 140 8.49 -9.31 -13.77
CA ASN A 140 7.84 -10.38 -14.51
C ASN A 140 6.68 -9.81 -15.32
N ALA A 141 6.85 -9.75 -16.65
CA ALA A 141 5.87 -9.12 -17.53
C ALA A 141 4.42 -9.64 -17.37
N VAL A 142 4.23 -10.88 -16.92
CA VAL A 142 2.89 -11.42 -16.65
C VAL A 142 2.32 -10.83 -15.35
N VAL A 143 3.05 -10.86 -14.25
CA VAL A 143 2.61 -10.26 -12.97
C VAL A 143 2.45 -8.74 -13.13
N ASP A 144 3.40 -8.08 -13.77
CA ASP A 144 3.40 -6.64 -14.03
C ASP A 144 2.13 -6.24 -14.79
N SER A 145 1.71 -7.03 -15.79
CA SER A 145 0.48 -6.77 -16.55
C SER A 145 -0.80 -6.83 -15.70
N TYR A 146 -0.85 -7.71 -14.70
CA TYR A 146 -1.98 -7.80 -13.77
C TYR A 146 -1.98 -6.66 -12.74
N ILE A 147 -0.79 -6.21 -12.32
CA ILE A 147 -0.65 -5.01 -11.49
C ILE A 147 -1.14 -3.79 -12.27
N ASP A 148 -0.66 -3.59 -13.50
CA ASP A 148 -1.08 -2.49 -14.37
C ASP A 148 -2.60 -2.50 -14.64
N GLU A 149 -3.18 -3.69 -14.82
CA GLU A 149 -4.64 -3.85 -14.99
C GLU A 149 -5.40 -3.35 -13.76
N LEU A 150 -4.97 -3.74 -12.55
CA LEU A 150 -5.60 -3.34 -11.29
C LEU A 150 -5.49 -1.82 -11.06
N LEU A 151 -4.29 -1.26 -11.28
CA LEU A 151 -4.06 0.18 -11.12
C LEU A 151 -4.86 0.98 -12.14
N ARG A 152 -4.95 0.54 -13.40
CA ARG A 152 -5.72 1.21 -14.44
C ARG A 152 -7.23 1.18 -14.15
N ALA A 153 -7.76 0.05 -13.70
CA ALA A 153 -9.16 -0.05 -13.30
C ALA A 153 -9.49 0.94 -12.17
N SER A 154 -8.57 1.06 -11.20
CA SER A 154 -8.70 1.99 -10.07
C SER A 154 -8.57 3.45 -10.50
N GLN A 155 -7.64 3.76 -11.40
CA GLN A 155 -7.48 5.11 -11.96
C GLN A 155 -8.75 5.59 -12.67
N GLY A 156 -9.48 4.68 -13.34
CA GLY A 156 -10.68 5.00 -14.10
C GLY A 156 -11.85 5.55 -13.28
N ILE A 157 -11.84 5.38 -11.95
CA ILE A 157 -12.90 5.89 -11.07
C ILE A 157 -12.51 7.14 -10.28
N MET A 158 -11.25 7.60 -10.38
CA MET A 158 -10.72 8.69 -9.55
C MET A 158 -11.37 10.06 -9.81
N GLU A 159 -11.96 10.27 -10.99
CA GLU A 159 -12.72 11.50 -11.26
C GLU A 159 -14.10 11.51 -10.59
N GLN A 160 -14.59 10.35 -10.15
CA GLN A 160 -15.93 10.19 -9.57
C GLN A 160 -15.92 10.19 -8.04
N ILE A 161 -14.75 10.07 -7.41
CA ILE A 161 -14.60 9.92 -5.96
C ILE A 161 -13.64 10.95 -5.36
N GLY A 162 -13.96 11.44 -4.16
CA GLY A 162 -13.11 12.31 -3.36
C GLY A 162 -12.24 11.52 -2.37
N PRO A 163 -11.20 12.12 -1.79
CA PRO A 163 -10.39 11.48 -0.75
C PRO A 163 -11.22 11.30 0.52
N TRP A 164 -10.86 10.29 1.31
CA TRP A 164 -11.34 10.13 2.67
C TRP A 164 -10.62 11.11 3.60
N GLU A 165 -11.39 11.81 4.42
CA GLU A 165 -10.87 12.86 5.32
C GLU A 165 -10.70 12.40 6.78
N GLY A 166 -11.15 11.18 7.11
CA GLY A 166 -11.07 10.62 8.46
C GLY A 166 -9.90 9.67 8.68
N ASP A 167 -9.84 9.09 9.87
CA ASP A 167 -8.91 8.00 10.17
C ASP A 167 -9.16 6.80 9.25
N ARG A 168 -8.10 6.07 8.87
CA ARG A 168 -8.24 4.84 8.08
C ARG A 168 -9.17 3.87 8.82
N PRO A 169 -10.27 3.39 8.20
CA PRO A 169 -11.19 2.49 8.86
C PRO A 169 -10.54 1.15 9.25
N ALA A 170 -11.07 0.52 10.32
CA ALA A 170 -10.80 -0.87 10.66
C ALA A 170 -11.17 -1.80 9.48
N PRO A 171 -10.64 -3.03 9.38
CA PRO A 171 -10.96 -3.95 8.28
C PRO A 171 -12.48 -4.10 8.03
N PRO A 172 -12.91 -4.36 6.78
CA PRO A 172 -14.32 -4.50 6.46
C PRO A 172 -14.97 -5.64 7.26
N PRO A 173 -16.29 -5.61 7.48
CA PRO A 173 -17.00 -6.69 8.16
C PRO A 173 -17.01 -7.98 7.32
N LYS A 174 -17.34 -9.11 7.94
CA LYS A 174 -17.44 -10.40 7.24
C LYS A 174 -18.36 -10.33 6.02
N ASN A 175 -18.02 -11.08 4.99
CA ASN A 175 -18.67 -11.13 3.67
C ASN A 175 -18.66 -9.80 2.90
N SER A 176 -17.79 -8.86 3.31
CA SER A 176 -17.61 -7.58 2.64
C SER A 176 -16.20 -7.44 2.10
N ALA A 177 -16.05 -6.52 1.16
CA ALA A 177 -14.76 -6.10 0.64
C ALA A 177 -14.62 -4.58 0.75
N ARG A 178 -13.37 -4.13 0.89
CA ARG A 178 -12.99 -2.73 0.75
C ARG A 178 -11.93 -2.59 -0.32
N ILE A 179 -12.19 -1.70 -1.26
CA ILE A 179 -11.22 -1.24 -2.25
C ILE A 179 -10.61 0.05 -1.72
N ASN A 180 -9.31 0.03 -1.41
CA ASN A 180 -8.56 1.20 -0.98
C ASN A 180 -7.63 1.63 -2.12
N ILE A 181 -7.76 2.87 -2.59
CA ILE A 181 -6.94 3.44 -3.65
C ILE A 181 -6.05 4.51 -3.02
N LEU A 182 -4.74 4.36 -3.24
CA LEU A 182 -3.71 5.18 -2.62
C LEU A 182 -3.21 6.22 -3.62
N THR A 183 -3.36 7.50 -3.27
CA THR A 183 -2.94 8.63 -4.10
C THR A 183 -2.16 9.66 -3.27
N PRO A 184 -1.42 10.58 -3.91
CA PRO A 184 -0.82 11.73 -3.22
C PRO A 184 -1.82 12.59 -2.45
N LEU A 185 -3.09 12.64 -2.88
CA LEU A 185 -4.15 13.39 -2.18
C LEU A 185 -4.68 12.66 -0.95
N GLY A 186 -4.43 11.35 -0.83
CA GLY A 186 -4.82 10.54 0.31
C GLY A 186 -5.48 9.23 -0.10
N LEU A 187 -6.07 8.57 0.89
CA LEU A 187 -6.83 7.34 0.72
C LEU A 187 -8.19 7.66 0.08
N HIS A 188 -8.56 6.91 -0.94
CA HIS A 188 -9.93 6.87 -1.45
C HIS A 188 -10.44 5.44 -1.24
N PHE A 189 -11.71 5.25 -0.85
CA PHE A 189 -12.21 3.88 -0.72
C PHE A 189 -13.68 3.73 -1.09
N GLY A 190 -14.02 2.50 -1.46
CA GLY A 190 -15.38 1.99 -1.56
C GLY A 190 -15.49 0.68 -0.78
N GLU A 191 -16.60 0.51 -0.06
CA GLU A 191 -16.88 -0.68 0.74
C GLU A 191 -18.30 -1.17 0.49
N GLY A 192 -18.48 -2.49 0.54
CA GLY A 192 -19.79 -3.12 0.44
C GLY A 192 -19.69 -4.64 0.52
N GLU A 193 -20.85 -5.30 0.49
CA GLU A 193 -20.89 -6.75 0.38
C GLU A 193 -20.14 -7.23 -0.86
N LEU A 194 -19.34 -8.29 -0.71
CA LEU A 194 -18.44 -8.75 -1.75
C LEU A 194 -19.17 -9.05 -3.07
N ASN A 195 -20.32 -9.71 -3.01
CA ASN A 195 -21.10 -10.07 -4.20
C ASN A 195 -21.66 -8.83 -4.91
N THR A 196 -22.10 -7.83 -4.13
CA THR A 196 -22.61 -6.58 -4.65
C THR A 196 -21.49 -5.78 -5.31
N LEU A 197 -20.36 -5.60 -4.62
CA LEU A 197 -19.18 -4.92 -5.19
C LEU A 197 -18.64 -5.62 -6.44
N SER A 198 -18.67 -6.95 -6.50
CA SER A 198 -18.17 -7.72 -7.65
C SER A 198 -19.00 -7.52 -8.92
N THR A 199 -20.26 -7.09 -8.77
CA THR A 199 -21.18 -6.83 -9.89
C THR A 199 -21.43 -5.33 -10.11
N ASP A 200 -20.88 -4.48 -9.24
CA ASP A 200 -20.97 -3.03 -9.35
C ASP A 200 -20.20 -2.50 -10.57
N GLN A 201 -20.70 -1.41 -11.16
CA GLN A 201 -20.10 -0.80 -12.35
C GLN A 201 -18.70 -0.24 -12.09
N MET A 202 -18.45 0.28 -10.89
CA MET A 202 -17.15 0.86 -10.49
C MET A 202 -16.28 -0.19 -9.78
N GLY A 203 -16.85 -0.92 -8.82
CA GLY A 203 -16.14 -1.90 -8.00
C GLY A 203 -15.81 -3.21 -8.72
N GLY A 204 -16.71 -3.70 -9.58
CA GLY A 204 -16.58 -5.00 -10.23
C GLY A 204 -15.30 -5.17 -11.06
N PRO A 205 -14.93 -4.20 -11.92
CA PRO A 205 -13.66 -4.23 -12.65
C PRO A 205 -12.44 -4.34 -11.74
N ILE A 206 -12.43 -3.63 -10.60
CA ILE A 206 -11.31 -3.60 -9.65
C ILE A 206 -11.21 -4.93 -8.88
N ILE A 207 -12.34 -5.45 -8.37
CA ILE A 207 -12.39 -6.77 -7.71
C ILE A 207 -11.94 -7.87 -8.66
N GLY A 208 -12.41 -7.85 -9.91
CA GLY A 208 -12.03 -8.81 -10.93
C GLY A 208 -10.54 -8.78 -11.24
N ALA A 209 -9.95 -7.59 -11.41
CA ALA A 209 -8.51 -7.42 -11.62
C ALA A 209 -7.69 -7.91 -10.41
N GLY A 210 -8.14 -7.59 -9.19
CA GLY A 210 -7.52 -8.08 -7.96
C GLY A 210 -7.52 -9.60 -7.84
N ALA A 211 -8.65 -10.26 -8.15
CA ALA A 211 -8.74 -11.72 -8.13
C ALA A 211 -7.77 -12.39 -9.12
N ARG A 212 -7.61 -11.80 -10.33
CA ARG A 212 -6.64 -12.28 -11.32
C ARG A 212 -5.20 -12.14 -10.83
N LEU A 213 -4.83 -10.97 -10.31
CA LEU A 213 -3.51 -10.72 -9.74
C LEU A 213 -3.20 -11.68 -8.59
N MET A 214 -4.12 -11.83 -7.64
CA MET A 214 -3.99 -12.78 -6.53
C MET A 214 -3.74 -14.20 -7.02
N GLY A 215 -4.54 -14.67 -7.99
CA GLY A 215 -4.38 -16.00 -8.59
C GLY A 215 -3.00 -16.17 -9.23
N GLN A 216 -2.51 -15.15 -9.93
CA GLN A 216 -1.19 -15.17 -10.54
C GLN A 216 -0.06 -15.19 -9.49
N LEU A 217 -0.14 -14.37 -8.44
CA LEU A 217 0.84 -14.36 -7.36
C LEU A 217 0.96 -15.72 -6.66
N ILE A 218 -0.18 -16.39 -6.41
CA ILE A 218 -0.20 -17.74 -5.82
C ILE A 218 0.50 -18.75 -6.73
N ARG A 219 0.25 -18.71 -8.04
CA ARG A 219 0.90 -19.61 -9.01
C ARG A 219 2.40 -19.35 -9.08
N SER A 220 2.82 -18.10 -9.23
CA SER A 220 4.24 -17.74 -9.31
C SER A 220 5.00 -18.09 -8.04
N ALA A 221 4.37 -17.99 -6.85
CA ALA A 221 4.97 -18.43 -5.60
C ALA A 221 5.10 -19.97 -5.47
N GLN A 222 4.36 -20.76 -6.24
CA GLN A 222 4.49 -22.22 -6.30
C GLN A 222 5.54 -22.67 -7.32
N GLU A 223 5.72 -21.92 -8.41
CA GLU A 223 6.66 -22.22 -9.49
C GLU A 223 8.10 -21.79 -9.16
N GLY A 224 8.28 -20.79 -8.31
CA GLY A 224 9.60 -20.30 -7.87
C GLY A 224 10.13 -20.93 -6.57
N GLY A 225 9.49 -22.01 -6.08
CA GLY A 225 9.85 -22.73 -4.85
C GLY A 225 10.66 -24.00 -5.08
#